data_AF-A0A2G5S9B8-F1
#
_entry.id   AF-A0A2G5S9B8-F1
#
_cell.length_a   1.000
_cell.length_b   1.000
_cell.length_c   1.000
_cell.angle_alpha   90.00
_cell.angle_beta   90.00
_cell.angle_gamma   90.00
#
_symmetry.space_group_name_H-M   'P 1'
#
loop_
_entity.id
_entity.type
_entity.pdbx_description
1 polymer ?
#
loop_
_entity_poly.entity_id
_entity_poly.type
_entity_poly.pdbx_seq_one_letter_code
_entity_poly.pdbx_strand_id
1 'polypeptide(L)'
;MIRATIIFACLAAVAFSAPIPEVPENYEDIPAEYKSLIPAEVAEHLKSITPEEKAILKDVAKGYKDFKSEDDFLNALKEKSPALHEKASKLHQIVKDKVNSLNDEAKAFVKKAIAEGRKIHAQYLAGEKPSLDTLKATAKTHIEAYKGLSQEAKDSISKEFPILTGFFKNEKVQAMVGQYIN
;
A
#
# COMPACT_ATOMS: atom_id res chain seq x y z
N MET A 1 8.57 -0.58 22.01
CA MET A 1 8.71 0.42 20.92
C MET A 1 8.61 -0.31 19.58
N ILE A 2 7.41 -0.58 19.06
CA ILE A 2 7.20 -1.46 17.89
C ILE A 2 6.07 -0.87 16.98
N ARG A 3 6.21 0.39 16.52
CA ARG A 3 5.11 1.27 16.06
C ARG A 3 4.87 1.46 14.54
N ALA A 4 5.03 0.44 13.69
CA ALA A 4 4.71 0.63 12.27
C ALA A 4 4.49 -0.70 11.53
N THR A 5 3.26 -1.02 11.09
CA THR A 5 3.04 -2.09 10.09
C THR A 5 1.66 -1.99 9.46
N ILE A 6 1.59 -2.01 8.13
CA ILE A 6 0.39 -2.16 7.26
C ILE A 6 -0.14 -0.85 6.71
N ILE A 7 0.36 -0.50 5.52
CA ILE A 7 -0.05 0.73 4.87
C ILE A 7 -0.04 0.55 3.35
N PHE A 8 -1.22 0.38 2.76
CA PHE A 8 -1.37 0.61 1.32
C PHE A 8 -2.73 1.25 1.04
N ALA A 9 -3.79 0.81 1.74
CA ALA A 9 -5.05 1.55 1.79
C ALA A 9 -5.05 2.67 2.85
N CYS A 10 -4.28 2.51 3.93
CA CYS A 10 -4.22 3.48 5.04
C CYS A 10 -3.23 4.64 4.82
N LEU A 11 -2.41 4.61 3.78
CA LEU A 11 -1.27 5.55 3.67
C LEU A 11 -1.76 6.95 3.35
N ALA A 12 -2.83 7.01 2.59
CA ALA A 12 -3.49 8.24 2.25
C ALA A 12 -4.82 8.45 2.99
N ALA A 13 -5.07 7.61 3.98
CA ALA A 13 -5.98 7.85 5.09
C ALA A 13 -5.30 8.61 6.24
N VAL A 14 -4.15 8.09 6.65
CA VAL A 14 -3.41 8.48 7.86
C VAL A 14 -2.65 9.79 7.64
N ALA A 15 -2.28 10.12 6.39
CA ALA A 15 -1.64 11.40 6.07
C ALA A 15 -2.59 12.60 6.04
N PHE A 16 -3.90 12.41 6.28
CA PHE A 16 -4.86 13.45 5.91
C PHE A 16 -6.01 13.74 6.88
N SER A 17 -6.44 12.85 7.78
CA SER A 17 -7.47 13.19 8.78
C SER A 17 -6.91 13.32 10.22
N ALA A 18 -6.66 14.56 10.67
CA ALA A 18 -6.33 14.94 12.06
C ALA A 18 -5.06 14.22 12.65
N PRO A 19 -4.53 14.60 13.83
CA PRO A 19 -3.29 14.01 14.33
C PRO A 19 -3.59 12.58 14.80
N ILE A 20 -3.48 11.61 13.92
CA ILE A 20 -3.26 10.23 14.32
C ILE A 20 -1.76 10.16 14.65
N PRO A 21 -1.37 10.06 15.93
CA PRO A 21 0.03 10.20 16.31
C PRO A 21 0.91 9.07 15.73
N GLU A 22 0.31 7.94 15.29
CA GLU A 22 1.03 6.71 14.93
C GLU A 22 0.34 5.93 13.81
N VAL A 23 1.14 5.33 12.92
CA VAL A 23 0.67 4.41 11.87
C VAL A 23 -0.05 3.22 12.53
N PRO A 24 -1.22 2.77 12.03
CA PRO A 24 -1.90 1.56 12.49
C PRO A 24 -0.92 0.38 12.60
N GLU A 25 -0.89 -0.36 13.71
CA GLU A 25 0.00 -1.52 13.89
C GLU A 25 -0.68 -2.84 13.52
N ASN A 26 -2.00 -2.87 13.65
CA ASN A 26 -2.87 -4.00 13.38
C ASN A 26 -3.97 -3.60 12.41
N TYR A 27 -4.57 -4.59 11.74
CA TYR A 27 -5.76 -4.35 10.94
C TYR A 27 -6.84 -3.62 11.75
N GLU A 28 -6.96 -3.91 13.05
CA GLU A 28 -7.97 -3.30 13.90
C GLU A 28 -7.77 -1.80 14.16
N ASP A 29 -6.54 -1.32 14.06
CA ASP A 29 -6.18 0.09 14.26
C ASP A 29 -6.50 0.97 13.05
N ILE A 30 -6.90 0.35 11.92
CA ILE A 30 -7.31 1.05 10.71
C ILE A 30 -8.67 1.70 10.95
N PRO A 31 -8.85 3.03 10.69
CA PRO A 31 -10.15 3.65 10.85
C PRO A 31 -11.21 3.00 9.96
N ALA A 32 -12.44 2.87 10.46
CA ALA A 32 -13.52 2.12 9.80
C ALA A 32 -13.82 2.59 8.36
N GLU A 33 -13.69 3.91 8.12
CA GLU A 33 -13.85 4.50 6.79
C GLU A 33 -12.87 3.94 5.74
N TYR A 34 -11.70 3.46 6.16
CA TYR A 34 -10.70 2.85 5.29
C TYR A 34 -10.74 1.33 5.27
N LYS A 35 -11.18 0.68 6.36
CA LYS A 35 -11.40 -0.78 6.40
C LYS A 35 -12.38 -1.23 5.30
N SER A 36 -13.42 -0.43 5.04
CA SER A 36 -14.42 -0.70 4.00
C SER A 36 -13.85 -0.76 2.57
N LEU A 37 -12.67 -0.18 2.34
CA LEU A 37 -12.00 -0.18 1.05
C LEU A 37 -11.11 -1.41 0.87
N ILE A 38 -10.76 -2.13 1.94
CA ILE A 38 -9.83 -3.27 1.90
C ILE A 38 -10.61 -4.55 1.51
N PRO A 39 -10.26 -5.26 0.42
CA PRO A 39 -10.88 -6.49 -0.02
C PRO A 39 -10.68 -7.57 1.03
N ALA A 40 -11.63 -8.49 1.10
CA ALA A 40 -11.64 -9.55 2.11
C ALA A 40 -10.33 -10.35 2.10
N GLU A 41 -9.77 -10.63 0.92
CA GLU A 41 -8.54 -11.41 0.76
C GLU A 41 -7.31 -10.67 1.33
N VAL A 42 -7.26 -9.35 1.16
CA VAL A 42 -6.20 -8.52 1.71
C VAL A 42 -6.40 -8.38 3.22
N ALA A 43 -7.62 -8.15 3.69
CA ALA A 43 -7.95 -8.07 5.10
C ALA A 43 -7.62 -9.36 5.84
N GLU A 44 -7.96 -10.52 5.27
CA GLU A 44 -7.63 -11.84 5.79
C GLU A 44 -6.12 -12.03 5.89
N HIS A 45 -5.37 -11.72 4.82
CA HIS A 45 -3.92 -11.77 4.85
C HIS A 45 -3.34 -10.90 5.99
N LEU A 46 -3.79 -9.64 6.09
CA LEU A 46 -3.32 -8.71 7.13
C LEU A 46 -3.63 -9.19 8.55
N LYS A 47 -4.78 -9.82 8.76
CA LYS A 47 -5.17 -10.44 10.04
C LYS A 47 -4.38 -11.71 10.34
N SER A 48 -3.91 -12.42 9.31
CA SER A 48 -3.15 -13.67 9.45
C SER A 48 -1.69 -13.47 9.86
N ILE A 49 -1.16 -12.24 9.81
CA ILE A 49 0.22 -11.93 10.20
C ILE A 49 0.30 -11.79 11.72
N THR A 50 1.01 -12.72 12.35
CA THR A 50 1.24 -12.78 13.79
C THR A 50 2.21 -11.69 14.27
N PRO A 51 2.21 -11.33 15.57
CA PRO A 51 3.20 -10.39 16.12
C PRO A 51 4.66 -10.77 15.84
N GLU A 52 4.98 -12.06 15.90
CA GLU A 52 6.31 -12.61 15.60
C GLU A 52 6.66 -12.40 14.12
N GLU A 53 5.73 -12.70 13.22
CA GLU A 53 5.92 -12.45 11.78
C GLU A 53 6.04 -10.96 11.47
N LYS A 54 5.34 -10.08 12.19
CA LYS A 54 5.52 -8.61 12.06
C LYS A 54 6.92 -8.17 12.47
N ALA A 55 7.50 -8.76 13.51
CA ALA A 55 8.87 -8.46 13.91
C ALA A 55 9.87 -8.87 12.82
N ILE A 56 9.63 -10.02 12.17
CA ILE A 56 10.43 -10.48 11.03
C ILE A 56 10.28 -9.53 9.83
N LEU A 57 9.05 -9.09 9.49
CA LEU A 57 8.82 -8.10 8.43
C LEU A 57 9.58 -6.81 8.67
N LYS A 58 9.56 -6.29 9.91
CA LYS A 58 10.32 -5.09 10.30
C LYS A 58 11.82 -5.29 10.14
N ASP A 59 12.33 -6.46 10.52
CA ASP A 59 13.74 -6.76 10.42
C ASP A 59 14.22 -6.87 8.97
N VAL A 60 13.46 -7.59 8.12
CA VAL A 60 13.74 -7.67 6.67
C VAL A 60 13.66 -6.30 6.02
N ALA A 61 12.67 -5.50 6.38
CA ALA A 61 12.48 -4.17 5.80
C ALA A 61 13.64 -3.20 6.06
N LYS A 62 14.50 -3.41 7.07
CA LYS A 62 15.70 -2.58 7.24
C LYS A 62 16.66 -2.67 6.05
N GLY A 63 16.66 -3.79 5.33
CA GLY A 63 17.44 -4.00 4.10
C GLY A 63 16.75 -3.51 2.82
N TYR A 64 15.63 -2.77 2.92
CA TYR A 64 14.82 -2.45 1.73
C TYR A 64 15.56 -1.65 0.65
N LYS A 65 16.59 -0.90 1.02
CA LYS A 65 17.43 -0.13 0.08
C LYS A 65 18.26 -1.03 -0.82
N ASP A 66 18.54 -2.25 -0.37
CA ASP A 66 19.33 -3.25 -1.10
C ASP A 66 18.45 -4.14 -2.00
N PHE A 67 17.13 -4.16 -1.77
CA PHE A 67 16.18 -4.91 -2.59
C PHE A 67 15.91 -4.18 -3.91
N LYS A 68 16.30 -4.81 -5.02
CA LYS A 68 16.10 -4.30 -6.38
C LYS A 68 14.78 -4.79 -6.97
N SER A 69 14.24 -5.85 -6.40
CA SER A 69 13.03 -6.51 -6.84
C SER A 69 12.21 -7.02 -5.66
N GLU A 70 10.96 -7.38 -5.94
CA GLU A 70 10.11 -8.05 -4.96
C GLU A 70 10.61 -9.46 -4.63
N ASP A 71 11.29 -10.12 -5.57
CA ASP A 71 11.90 -11.43 -5.34
C ASP A 71 13.01 -11.34 -4.29
N ASP A 72 13.78 -10.24 -4.24
CA ASP A 72 14.80 -10.02 -3.20
C ASP A 72 14.17 -9.97 -1.80
N PHE A 73 13.02 -9.28 -1.67
CA PHE A 73 12.27 -9.19 -0.42
C PHE A 73 11.68 -10.55 -0.02
N LEU A 74 11.09 -11.29 -0.96
CA LEU A 74 10.55 -12.63 -0.71
C LEU A 74 11.67 -13.60 -0.31
N ASN A 75 12.82 -13.56 -0.96
CA ASN A 75 13.98 -14.38 -0.62
C ASN A 75 14.49 -14.08 0.80
N ALA A 76 14.64 -12.80 1.15
CA ALA A 76 15.04 -12.39 2.50
C ALA A 76 14.00 -12.80 3.57
N LEU A 77 12.70 -12.77 3.23
CA LEU A 77 11.65 -13.32 4.09
C LEU A 77 11.78 -14.83 4.27
N LYS A 78 12.05 -15.56 3.19
CA LYS A 78 12.17 -17.03 3.20
C LYS A 78 13.29 -17.50 4.13
N GLU A 79 14.41 -16.79 4.14
CA GLU A 79 15.55 -17.09 5.04
C GLU A 79 15.19 -16.95 6.52
N LYS A 80 14.31 -16.01 6.88
CA LYS A 80 13.92 -15.77 8.28
C LYS A 80 12.66 -16.52 8.70
N SER A 81 11.69 -16.70 7.79
CA SER A 81 10.44 -17.41 8.05
C SER A 81 9.84 -17.95 6.75
N PRO A 82 9.99 -19.27 6.49
CA PRO A 82 9.34 -19.94 5.38
C PRO A 82 7.81 -19.78 5.38
N ALA A 83 7.18 -19.79 6.56
CA ALA A 83 5.73 -19.61 6.72
C ALA A 83 5.28 -18.20 6.30
N LEU A 84 6.04 -17.17 6.68
CA LEU A 84 5.75 -15.80 6.29
C LEU A 84 6.02 -15.56 4.80
N HIS A 85 7.06 -16.19 4.25
CA HIS A 85 7.30 -16.20 2.81
C HIS A 85 6.11 -16.80 2.06
N GLU A 86 5.57 -17.95 2.48
CA GLU A 86 4.40 -18.56 1.83
C GLU A 86 3.19 -17.62 1.82
N LYS A 87 2.89 -16.98 2.97
CA LYS A 87 1.82 -15.97 3.06
C LYS A 87 2.07 -14.80 2.11
N ALA A 88 3.30 -14.26 2.08
CA ALA A 88 3.68 -13.13 1.24
C ALA A 88 3.64 -13.49 -0.26
N SER A 89 4.12 -14.68 -0.64
CA SER A 89 4.07 -15.18 -2.01
C SER A 89 2.63 -15.37 -2.50
N LYS A 90 1.72 -15.84 -1.63
CA LYS A 90 0.29 -15.95 -1.98
C LYS A 90 -0.32 -14.58 -2.29
N LEU A 91 -0.07 -13.58 -1.45
CA LEU A 91 -0.53 -12.22 -1.70
C LEU A 91 0.10 -11.63 -2.97
N HIS A 92 1.41 -11.84 -3.17
CA HIS A 92 2.13 -11.42 -4.37
C HIS A 92 1.47 -11.98 -5.63
N GLN A 93 1.17 -13.28 -5.65
CA GLN A 93 0.58 -13.94 -6.79
C GLN A 93 -0.82 -13.37 -7.11
N ILE A 94 -1.67 -13.18 -6.09
CA ILE A 94 -3.00 -12.55 -6.25
C ILE A 94 -2.88 -11.16 -6.88
N VAL A 95 -1.96 -10.33 -6.38
CA VAL A 95 -1.75 -8.98 -6.93
C VAL A 95 -1.21 -9.04 -8.36
N LYS A 96 -0.25 -9.93 -8.63
CA LYS A 96 0.34 -10.14 -9.96
C LYS A 96 -0.71 -10.56 -10.98
N ASP A 97 -1.59 -11.49 -10.63
CA ASP A 97 -2.66 -11.96 -11.52
C ASP A 97 -3.66 -10.85 -11.83
N LYS A 98 -4.05 -10.05 -10.81
CA LYS A 98 -4.88 -8.86 -11.00
C LYS A 98 -4.21 -7.79 -11.85
N VAL A 99 -2.90 -7.58 -11.72
CA VAL A 99 -2.16 -6.63 -12.59
C VAL A 99 -2.11 -7.14 -14.03
N ASN A 100 -1.98 -8.45 -14.22
CA ASN A 100 -1.92 -9.05 -15.55
C ASN A 100 -3.27 -9.02 -16.28
N SER A 101 -4.40 -9.02 -15.55
CA SER A 101 -5.74 -8.89 -16.13
C SER A 101 -6.12 -7.46 -16.57
N LEU A 102 -5.29 -6.46 -16.22
CA LEU A 102 -5.49 -5.08 -16.65
C LEU A 102 -5.14 -4.87 -18.14
N ASN A 103 -5.81 -3.91 -18.77
CA ASN A 103 -5.35 -3.36 -20.05
C ASN A 103 -4.00 -2.64 -19.89
N ASP A 104 -3.31 -2.36 -21.00
CA ASP A 104 -1.90 -1.94 -20.91
C ASP A 104 -1.69 -0.57 -20.25
N GLU A 105 -2.60 0.38 -20.47
CA GLU A 105 -2.56 1.69 -19.83
C GLU A 105 -2.79 1.57 -18.31
N ALA A 106 -3.84 0.84 -17.90
CA ALA A 106 -4.13 0.55 -16.50
C ALA A 106 -2.97 -0.20 -15.83
N LYS A 107 -2.39 -1.19 -16.50
CA LYS A 107 -1.26 -1.99 -16.03
C LYS A 107 -0.03 -1.11 -15.79
N ALA A 108 0.28 -0.20 -16.72
CA ALA A 108 1.40 0.73 -16.57
C ALA A 108 1.20 1.66 -15.36
N PHE A 109 -0.02 2.18 -15.17
CA PHE A 109 -0.36 3.02 -14.03
C PHE A 109 -0.28 2.25 -12.70
N VAL A 110 -0.94 1.09 -12.60
CA VAL A 110 -1.01 0.29 -11.37
C VAL A 110 0.37 -0.23 -10.96
N LYS A 111 1.23 -0.63 -11.90
CA LYS A 111 2.62 -1.01 -11.58
C LYS A 111 3.40 0.12 -10.91
N LYS A 112 3.26 1.36 -11.39
CA LYS A 112 3.90 2.54 -10.79
C LYS A 112 3.34 2.82 -9.39
N ALA A 113 2.02 2.79 -9.23
CA ALA A 113 1.36 3.01 -7.94
C ALA A 113 1.76 1.95 -6.90
N ILE A 114 1.81 0.68 -7.30
CA ILE A 114 2.26 -0.45 -6.45
C ILE A 114 3.72 -0.26 -6.02
N ALA A 115 4.61 0.07 -6.96
CA ALA A 115 6.02 0.26 -6.66
C ALA A 115 6.25 1.40 -5.63
N GLU A 116 5.62 2.56 -5.82
CA GLU A 116 5.80 3.68 -4.90
C GLU A 116 5.20 3.40 -3.52
N GLY A 117 4.00 2.83 -3.45
CA GLY A 117 3.43 2.49 -2.15
C GLY A 117 4.22 1.39 -1.42
N ARG A 118 4.90 0.49 -2.14
CA ARG A 118 5.76 -0.54 -1.51
C ARG A 118 7.00 0.09 -0.90
N LYS A 119 7.62 1.03 -1.61
CA LYS A 119 8.75 1.80 -1.11
C LYS A 119 8.37 2.55 0.17
N ILE A 120 7.24 3.24 0.18
CA ILE A 120 6.74 3.93 1.38
C ILE A 120 6.48 2.93 2.53
N HIS A 121 5.84 1.80 2.23
CA HIS A 121 5.61 0.77 3.26
C HIS A 121 6.92 0.23 3.86
N ALA A 122 7.91 -0.05 3.02
CA ALA A 122 9.22 -0.52 3.47
C ALA A 122 9.95 0.51 4.34
N GLN A 123 9.89 1.80 3.99
CA GLN A 123 10.40 2.89 4.81
C GLN A 123 9.78 2.87 6.21
N TYR A 124 8.44 2.81 6.29
CA TYR A 124 7.73 2.75 7.57
C TYR A 124 8.13 1.53 8.41
N LEU A 125 8.25 0.35 7.78
CA LEU A 125 8.68 -0.86 8.47
C LEU A 125 10.12 -0.76 9.00
N ALA A 126 11.00 -0.08 8.25
CA ALA A 126 12.37 0.22 8.67
C ALA A 126 12.44 1.30 9.77
N GLY A 127 11.30 1.88 10.16
CA GLY A 127 11.22 2.97 11.14
C GLY A 127 11.45 4.37 10.54
N GLU A 128 11.63 4.48 9.22
CA GLU A 128 11.66 5.75 8.52
C GLU A 128 10.23 6.26 8.33
N LYS A 129 9.96 7.52 8.71
CA LYS A 129 8.66 8.14 8.51
C LYS A 129 8.78 9.24 7.45
N PRO A 130 8.33 9.01 6.21
CA PRO A 130 8.21 10.07 5.22
C PRO A 130 7.42 11.26 5.80
N SER A 131 7.83 12.47 5.43
CA SER A 131 7.11 13.65 5.91
C SER A 131 5.69 13.68 5.35
N LEU A 132 4.81 14.39 6.05
CA LEU A 132 3.45 14.62 5.59
C LEU A 132 3.43 15.20 4.17
N ASP A 133 4.30 16.18 3.90
CA ASP A 133 4.40 16.82 2.59
C ASP A 133 4.84 15.85 1.49
N THR A 134 5.77 14.93 1.78
CA THR A 134 6.15 13.88 0.83
C THR A 134 4.97 12.96 0.52
N LEU A 135 4.21 12.51 1.52
CA LEU A 135 3.04 11.65 1.30
C LEU A 135 1.96 12.39 0.49
N LYS A 136 1.78 13.68 0.74
CA LYS A 136 0.86 14.55 0.02
C LYS A 136 1.23 14.72 -1.45
N ALA A 137 2.50 15.03 -1.72
CA ALA A 137 3.02 15.14 -3.07
C ALA A 137 2.89 13.82 -3.85
N THR A 138 3.17 12.68 -3.20
CA THR A 138 3.00 11.36 -3.80
C THR A 138 1.53 11.08 -4.12
N ALA A 139 0.62 11.31 -3.16
CA ALA A 139 -0.81 11.12 -3.38
C ALA A 139 -1.33 12.01 -4.53
N LYS A 140 -0.91 13.29 -4.57
CA LYS A 140 -1.25 14.22 -5.65
C LYS A 140 -0.82 13.68 -7.01
N THR A 141 0.45 13.28 -7.13
CA THR A 141 1.02 12.74 -8.38
C THR A 141 0.21 11.56 -8.89
N HIS A 142 -0.17 10.63 -8.02
CA HIS A 142 -0.94 9.46 -8.42
C HIS A 142 -2.43 9.76 -8.70
N ILE A 143 -3.05 10.71 -7.98
CA ILE A 143 -4.42 11.17 -8.27
C ILE A 143 -4.48 11.86 -9.64
N GLU A 144 -3.53 12.75 -9.94
CA GLU A 144 -3.47 13.44 -11.24
C GLU A 144 -3.21 12.44 -12.38
N ALA A 145 -2.26 11.51 -12.18
CA ALA A 145 -2.01 10.44 -13.13
C ALA A 145 -3.26 9.57 -13.35
N TYR A 146 -4.01 9.22 -12.30
CA TYR A 146 -5.27 8.49 -12.42
C TYR A 146 -6.34 9.29 -13.18
N LYS A 147 -6.47 10.59 -12.91
CA LYS A 147 -7.41 11.48 -13.62
C LYS A 147 -7.09 11.58 -15.11
N GLY A 148 -5.81 11.55 -15.48
CA GLY A 148 -5.35 11.58 -16.86
C GLY A 148 -5.56 10.30 -17.66
N LEU A 149 -5.93 9.18 -17.01
CA LEU A 149 -6.16 7.91 -17.70
C LEU A 149 -7.41 7.95 -18.59
N SER A 150 -7.42 7.13 -19.64
CA SER A 150 -8.62 6.83 -20.43
C SER A 150 -9.74 6.24 -19.55
N GLN A 151 -10.98 6.36 -20.02
CA GLN A 151 -12.12 5.77 -19.32
C GLN A 151 -11.99 4.24 -19.26
N GLU A 152 -11.53 3.61 -20.35
CA GLU A 152 -11.30 2.17 -20.43
C GLU A 152 -10.26 1.70 -19.40
N ALA A 153 -9.17 2.44 -19.22
CA ALA A 153 -8.19 2.16 -18.18
C ALA A 153 -8.77 2.32 -16.77
N LYS A 154 -9.55 3.38 -16.51
CA LYS A 154 -10.23 3.57 -15.22
C LYS A 154 -11.22 2.45 -14.92
N ASP A 155 -11.94 1.97 -15.91
CA ASP A 155 -12.90 0.86 -15.76
C ASP A 155 -12.18 -0.47 -15.51
N SER A 156 -11.07 -0.71 -16.22
CA SER A 156 -10.20 -1.87 -15.99
C SER A 156 -9.62 -1.88 -14.57
N ILE A 157 -9.11 -0.74 -14.08
CA ILE A 157 -8.63 -0.60 -12.68
C ILE A 157 -9.77 -0.82 -11.70
N SER A 158 -10.95 -0.24 -11.95
CA SER A 158 -12.10 -0.34 -11.04
C SER A 158 -12.59 -1.77 -10.86
N LYS A 159 -12.53 -2.57 -11.92
CA LYS A 159 -12.90 -3.99 -11.89
C LYS A 159 -11.92 -4.82 -11.05
N GLU A 160 -10.62 -4.64 -11.27
CA GLU A 160 -9.60 -5.53 -10.68
C GLU A 160 -9.09 -5.03 -9.31
N PHE A 161 -9.07 -3.71 -9.11
CA PHE A 161 -8.57 -3.00 -7.92
C PHE A 161 -9.58 -1.97 -7.38
N PRO A 162 -10.75 -2.40 -6.90
CA PRO A 162 -11.79 -1.50 -6.38
C PRO A 162 -11.30 -0.60 -5.22
N ILE A 163 -10.32 -1.06 -4.41
CA ILE A 163 -9.66 -0.23 -3.38
C ILE A 163 -9.00 0.99 -3.97
N LEU A 164 -8.17 0.79 -5.01
CA LEU A 164 -7.35 1.84 -5.60
C LEU A 164 -8.28 2.86 -6.24
N THR A 165 -9.32 2.39 -6.93
CA THR A 165 -10.39 3.25 -7.44
C THR A 165 -11.10 4.01 -6.32
N GLY A 166 -11.48 3.34 -5.23
CA GLY A 166 -12.12 3.98 -4.08
C GLY A 166 -11.24 5.06 -3.47
N PHE A 167 -9.94 4.80 -3.36
CA PHE A 167 -8.94 5.75 -2.92
C PHE A 167 -8.87 6.99 -3.82
N PHE A 168 -8.70 6.82 -5.14
CA PHE A 168 -8.58 7.94 -6.08
C PHE A 168 -9.88 8.74 -6.23
N LYS A 169 -11.04 8.11 -6.01
CA LYS A 169 -12.35 8.75 -6.08
C LYS A 169 -12.81 9.36 -4.75
N ASN A 170 -12.16 9.05 -3.63
CA ASN A 170 -12.58 9.53 -2.32
C ASN A 170 -12.48 11.06 -2.21
N GLU A 171 -13.60 11.72 -1.95
CA GLU A 171 -13.68 13.19 -1.90
C GLU A 171 -12.84 13.78 -0.76
N LYS A 172 -12.75 13.10 0.40
CA LYS A 172 -11.89 13.56 1.49
C LYS A 172 -10.42 13.52 1.06
N VAL A 173 -9.97 12.42 0.45
CA VAL A 173 -8.59 12.30 -0.07
C VAL A 173 -8.31 13.42 -1.07
N GLN A 174 -9.23 13.64 -2.03
CA GLN A 174 -9.07 14.68 -3.03
C GLN A 174 -9.07 16.09 -2.42
N ALA A 175 -9.94 16.37 -1.45
CA ALA A 175 -10.01 17.66 -0.77
C ALA A 175 -8.73 17.93 0.04
N MET A 176 -8.23 16.92 0.75
CA MET A 176 -7.04 17.06 1.60
C MET A 176 -5.74 17.19 0.77
N VAL A 177 -5.72 16.66 -0.45
CA VAL A 177 -4.67 16.95 -1.45
C VAL A 177 -4.87 18.32 -2.11
N GLY A 178 -6.13 18.69 -2.39
CA GLY A 178 -6.50 19.96 -3.04
C GLY A 178 -6.27 21.20 -2.17
N GLN A 179 -6.32 21.08 -0.85
CA GLN A 179 -6.02 22.17 0.10
C GLN A 179 -4.55 22.64 0.08
N TYR A 180 -3.66 21.89 -0.59
CA TYR A 180 -2.25 22.26 -0.82
C TYR A 180 -2.04 22.93 -2.18
N ILE A 181 -3.12 23.31 -2.85
CA ILE A 181 -3.10 24.21 -4.01
C ILE A 181 -3.19 25.64 -3.45
N ASN A 182 -2.06 26.15 -2.99
CA ASN A 182 -1.73 27.58 -2.90
C ASN A 182 -0.20 27.70 -2.86
#